data_AF-A0A918Q8G1-F1
#
_entry.id   AF-A0A918Q8G1-F1
#
_cell.length_a   1.000
_cell.length_b   1.000
_cell.length_c   1.000
_cell.angle_alpha   90.00
_cell.angle_beta   90.00
_cell.angle_gamma   90.00
#
_symmetry.space_group_name_H-M   'P 1'
#
loop_
_entity.id
_entity.type
_entity.pdbx_description
1 polymer ?
#
loop_
_entity_poly.entity_id
_entity_poly.type
_entity_poly.pdbx_seq_one_letter_code
_entity_poly.pdbx_strand_id
1 'polypeptide(L)'
;MQGLAMTFKCDTPLSDLPESGRIQIRCTKCGLMRQTTPRDLMRVGRFNANIKLDQLERAFECDRQVCRSPVTFTPFGAIGTLTA
;
A
#
# COMPACT_ATOMS: atom_id res chain seq x y z
N MET A 1 -1.12 -4.89 -28.11
CA MET A 1 -0.39 -4.38 -26.93
C MET A 1 -1.42 -3.97 -25.88
N GLN A 2 -1.77 -4.86 -24.94
CA GLN A 2 -2.66 -4.53 -23.82
C GLN A 2 -2.02 -5.13 -22.58
N GLY A 3 -1.44 -4.26 -21.75
CA GLY A 3 -0.76 -4.65 -20.52
C GLY A 3 -1.78 -5.05 -19.45
N LEU A 4 -1.80 -6.34 -19.13
CA LEU A 4 -2.53 -6.96 -18.01
C LEU A 4 -1.91 -6.56 -16.65
N ALA A 5 -1.80 -5.27 -16.36
CA ALA A 5 -1.36 -4.76 -15.06
C ALA A 5 -2.50 -4.10 -14.27
N MET A 6 -3.75 -4.43 -14.60
CA MET A 6 -4.93 -3.74 -14.09
C MET A 6 -5.75 -4.66 -13.19
N THR A 7 -6.07 -4.15 -11.99
CA THR A 7 -7.09 -4.59 -11.00
C THR A 7 -6.72 -5.55 -9.86
N PHE A 8 -5.54 -6.17 -9.78
CA PHE A 8 -5.27 -7.00 -8.59
C PHE A 8 -4.98 -6.17 -7.33
N LYS A 9 -4.20 -5.08 -7.44
CA LYS A 9 -3.87 -4.21 -6.27
C LYS A 9 -5.05 -3.36 -5.76
N CYS A 10 -6.01 -3.01 -6.63
CA CYS A 10 -7.05 -2.03 -6.29
C CYS A 10 -8.14 -2.60 -5.37
N ASP A 11 -8.40 -3.91 -5.42
CA ASP A 11 -9.45 -4.53 -4.61
C ASP A 11 -8.93 -5.21 -3.34
N THR A 12 -7.61 -5.42 -3.21
CA THR A 12 -7.02 -6.08 -2.04
C THR A 12 -7.27 -5.25 -0.77
N PRO A 13 -8.03 -5.79 0.20
CA PRO A 13 -8.18 -5.14 1.50
C PRO A 13 -6.89 -5.29 2.31
N LEU A 14 -6.65 -4.35 3.22
CA LEU A 14 -5.46 -4.35 4.05
C LEU A 14 -5.31 -5.62 4.91
N SER A 15 -6.45 -6.24 5.28
CA SER A 15 -6.52 -7.50 6.01
C SER A 15 -6.12 -8.75 5.22
N ASP A 16 -6.16 -8.69 3.89
CA ASP A 16 -5.77 -9.81 3.02
C ASP A 16 -4.24 -9.91 2.88
N LEU A 17 -3.54 -8.81 3.18
CA LEU A 17 -2.09 -8.80 3.21
C LEU A 17 -1.58 -9.61 4.41
N PRO A 18 -0.55 -10.45 4.22
CA PRO A 18 0.03 -11.19 5.32
C PRO A 18 0.51 -10.24 6.41
N GLU A 19 0.35 -10.62 7.68
CA GLU A 19 0.76 -9.80 8.83
C GLU A 19 2.27 -9.50 8.83
N SER A 20 3.06 -10.42 8.28
CA SER A 20 4.51 -10.28 8.03
C SER A 20 4.82 -9.54 6.72
N GLY A 21 3.80 -9.24 5.93
CA GLY A 21 3.91 -8.50 4.69
C GLY A 21 4.37 -7.08 4.94
N ARG A 22 5.19 -6.56 4.03
CA ARG A 22 5.62 -5.16 4.08
C ARG A 22 4.91 -4.40 2.98
N ILE A 23 4.64 -3.13 3.24
CA ILE A 23 4.05 -2.22 2.27
C ILE A 23 5.02 -1.07 2.09
N GLN A 24 5.40 -0.85 0.83
CA GLN A 24 6.22 0.26 0.42
C GLN A 24 5.30 1.40 0.02
N ILE A 25 5.42 2.52 0.72
CA ILE A 25 4.76 3.77 0.40
C ILE A 25 5.77 4.62 -0.36
N ARG A 26 5.48 4.95 -1.62
CA ARG A 26 6.36 5.77 -2.47
C ARG A 26 5.64 7.02 -2.93
N CYS A 27 6.22 8.19 -2.68
CA CYS A 27 5.72 9.43 -3.27
C CYS A 27 5.97 9.45 -4.78
N THR A 28 4.91 9.74 -5.54
CA THR A 28 4.96 9.81 -7.01
C THR A 28 5.78 11.00 -7.54
N LYS A 29 5.91 12.07 -6.73
CA LYS A 29 6.60 13.31 -7.13
C LYS A 29 8.04 13.38 -6.64
N CYS A 30 8.27 13.27 -5.33
CA CYS A 30 9.60 13.42 -4.75
C CYS A 30 10.38 12.10 -4.63
N GLY A 31 9.73 10.96 -4.89
CA GLY A 31 10.35 9.65 -4.80
C GLY A 31 10.65 9.17 -3.38
N LEU A 32 10.22 9.90 -2.34
CA LEU A 32 10.36 9.48 -0.94
C LEU A 32 9.74 8.10 -0.77
N MET A 33 10.51 7.16 -0.24
CA MET A 33 10.06 5.80 0.02
C MET A 33 10.08 5.54 1.52
N ARG A 34 8.98 4.99 2.03
CA ARG A 34 8.84 4.51 3.40
C ARG A 34 8.33 3.09 3.36
N GLN A 35 8.82 2.28 4.29
CA GLN A 35 8.31 0.93 4.50
C GLN A 35 7.46 0.90 5.75
N THR A 36 6.34 0.20 5.69
CA THR A 36 5.44 -0.02 6.81
C THR A 36 4.90 -1.44 6.77
N THR A 37 4.18 -1.86 7.81
CA THR A 37 3.40 -3.10 7.82
C THR A 37 1.90 -2.77 7.71
N PRO A 38 1.06 -3.71 7.25
CA PRO A 38 -0.40 -3.57 7.32
C PRO A 38 -0.86 -3.24 8.75
N ARG A 39 -0.26 -3.91 9.75
CA ARG A 39 -0.56 -3.72 11.17
C ARG A 39 -0.26 -2.30 11.65
N ASP A 40 0.87 -1.73 11.24
CA ASP A 40 1.21 -0.34 11.54
C ASP A 40 0.25 0.65 10.89
N LEU A 41 -0.18 0.40 9.64
CA LEU A 41 -1.17 1.25 8.99
C LEU A 41 -2.51 1.22 9.72
N MET A 42 -2.98 0.05 10.14
CA MET A 42 -4.21 -0.08 10.92
C MET A 42 -4.10 0.63 12.28
N ARG A 43 -2.96 0.48 12.96
CA ARG A 43 -2.75 1.01 14.32
C ARG A 43 -2.49 2.52 14.34
N VAL A 44 -1.55 2.98 13.51
CA VAL A 44 -1.08 4.37 13.47
C VAL A 44 -2.03 5.24 12.66
N GLY A 45 -2.48 4.72 11.51
CA GLY A 45 -3.38 5.42 10.61
C GLY A 45 -4.85 5.35 11.00
N ARG A 46 -5.21 4.53 12.00
CA ARG A 46 -6.60 4.24 12.41
C ARG A 46 -7.48 3.78 11.25
N PHE A 47 -6.88 3.14 10.25
CA PHE A 47 -7.62 2.64 9.10
C PHE A 47 -8.30 1.31 9.44
N ASN A 48 -9.49 1.12 8.86
CA ASN A 48 -10.22 -0.13 9.02
C ASN A 48 -9.52 -1.27 8.25
N ALA A 49 -9.59 -2.50 8.74
CA ALA A 49 -9.00 -3.68 8.11
C ALA A 49 -9.49 -3.89 6.66
N ASN A 50 -10.74 -3.49 6.39
CA ASN A 50 -11.39 -3.60 5.10
C ASN A 50 -11.05 -2.45 4.13
N ILE A 51 -10.18 -1.50 4.52
CA ILE A 51 -9.79 -0.44 3.59
C ILE A 51 -9.00 -1.03 2.42
N LYS A 52 -9.35 -0.61 1.22
CA LYS A 52 -8.65 -1.02 0.00
C LYS A 52 -7.39 -0.19 -0.20
N LEU A 53 -6.38 -0.76 -0.84
CA LEU A 53 -5.13 -0.04 -1.13
C LEU A 53 -5.35 1.24 -1.96
N ASP A 54 -6.30 1.25 -2.91
CA ASP A 54 -6.66 2.47 -3.67
C ASP A 54 -7.22 3.58 -2.77
N GLN A 55 -8.02 3.21 -1.76
CA GLN A 55 -8.55 4.17 -0.79
C GLN A 55 -7.44 4.73 0.10
N LEU A 56 -6.45 3.90 0.45
CA LEU A 56 -5.25 4.36 1.17
C LEU A 56 -4.41 5.32 0.31
N GLU A 57 -4.23 5.04 -0.98
CA GLU A 57 -3.52 5.93 -1.92
C GLU A 57 -4.19 7.31 -2.03
N ARG A 58 -5.52 7.37 -1.96
CA ARG A 58 -6.28 8.63 -1.95
C ARG A 58 -6.25 9.34 -0.59
N ALA A 59 -6.19 8.59 0.49
CA ALA A 59 -6.19 9.13 1.85
C ALA A 59 -4.80 9.60 2.32
N PHE A 60 -3.73 9.07 1.73
CA PHE A 60 -2.36 9.42 2.09
C PHE A 60 -1.73 10.41 1.12
N GLU A 61 -1.04 11.37 1.70
CA GLU A 61 -0.17 12.29 1.00
C GLU A 61 1.28 12.09 1.45
N CYS A 62 2.22 12.60 0.65
CA CYS A 62 3.62 12.55 1.01
C CYS A 62 3.88 13.26 2.36
N ASP A 63 4.52 12.53 3.28
CA ASP A 63 4.95 13.00 4.62
C ASP A 63 5.77 14.31 4.59
N ARG A 64 6.41 14.59 3.45
CA ARG A 64 7.13 15.83 3.22
C ARG A 64 6.13 16.99 3.07
N GLN A 65 6.12 17.91 4.05
CA GLN A 65 5.20 19.07 4.13
C GLN A 65 5.10 19.91 2.84
N VAL A 66 6.19 20.00 2.07
CA VAL A 66 6.26 20.77 0.81
C VAL A 66 5.81 19.98 -0.42
N CYS A 67 5.67 18.66 -0.33
CA CYS A 67 5.36 17.82 -1.48
C CYS A 67 3.87 17.55 -1.59
N ARG A 68 3.23 17.08 -0.50
CA ARG A 68 1.79 16.72 -0.41
C ARG A 68 1.22 15.96 -1.60
N SER A 69 2.09 15.30 -2.36
CA SER A 69 1.72 14.62 -3.59
C SER A 69 1.20 13.23 -3.24
N PRO A 70 0.34 12.65 -4.10
CA PRO A 70 -0.17 11.32 -3.88
C PRO A 70 0.98 10.31 -3.77
N VAL A 71 0.78 9.33 -2.90
CA VAL A 71 1.71 8.22 -2.70
C VAL A 71 1.12 6.95 -3.29
N THR A 72 2.00 6.04 -3.70
CA THR A 72 1.64 4.72 -4.21
C THR A 72 1.97 3.68 -3.16
N PHE A 73 1.07 2.74 -2.92
CA PHE A 73 1.27 1.62 -2.01
C PHE A 73 1.62 0.37 -2.80
N THR A 74 2.75 -0.24 -2.48
CA THR A 74 3.19 -1.49 -3.09
C THR A 74 3.47 -2.52 -2.01
N PRO A 75 2.62 -3.54 -1.83
CA PRO A 75 2.95 -4.65 -0.97
C PRO A 75 4.14 -5.43 -1.54
N PHE A 76 5.09 -5.81 -0.68
CA PHE A 76 6.27 -6.60 -1.03
C PHE A 76 6.68 -7.51 0.16
N GLY A 77 6.88 -8.79 -0.12
CA GLY A 77 6.92 -9.85 0.91
C GLY A 77 5.54 -10.08 1.54
N ALA A 78 5.08 -11.27 1.87
CA ALA A 78 5.71 -12.58 1.86
C ALA A 78 5.50 -13.30 0.52
N ILE A 79 6.57 -13.94 0.04
CA ILE A 79 6.46 -15.07 -0.87
C ILE A 79 5.98 -16.24 -0.01
N GLY A 80 4.73 -16.17 0.45
CA GLY A 80 4.01 -17.34 0.92
C GLY A 80 3.73 -18.15 -0.33
N THR A 81 4.47 -19.23 -0.50
CA THR A 81 4.28 -20.25 -1.52
C THR A 81 2.78 -20.41 -1.82
N LEU A 82 2.34 -19.99 -3.00
CA LEU A 82 1.11 -20.51 -3.60
C LEU A 82 1.38 -21.98 -3.94
N THR A 83 1.38 -22.83 -2.92
CA THR A 83 1.17 -24.27 -3.08
C THR A 83 -0.31 -24.50 -2.87
N ALA A 84 -1.05 -24.43 -3.97
CA ALA A 84 -2.30 -25.15 -4.16
C ALA A 84 -2.03 -26.21 -5.24
#